data_AF-K6CK33-F1
#
_entry.id   AF-K6CK33-F1
#
_cell.length_a   1.000
_cell.length_b   1.000
_cell.length_c   1.000
_cell.angle_alpha   90.00
_cell.angle_beta   90.00
_cell.angle_gamma   90.00
#
_symmetry.space_group_name_H-M   'P 1'
#
loop_
_entity.id
_entity.type
_entity.pdbx_description
1 polymer ?
#
loop_
_entity_poly.entity_id
_entity_poly.type
_entity_poly.pdbx_seq_one_letter_code
_entity_poly.pdbx_strand_id
1 'polypeptide(L)'
;MTIEGVKISLGEVSKTASQIRNLNNNLYVRLQDIKKEMNALSQTWNSDASNTIRANFNSFSARFDNYRDVVESYSKFLDVTVTNYDATEAAINNNASQFK
;
A
#
# COMPACT_ATOMS: atom_id res chain seq x y z
N MET A 1 -6.67 17.31 -26.29
CA MET A 1 -7.63 17.59 -25.21
C MET A 1 -6.85 17.63 -23.91
N THR A 2 -6.44 18.81 -23.46
CA THR A 2 -5.83 19.01 -22.15
C THR A 2 -6.95 19.01 -21.12
N ILE A 3 -6.97 18.05 -20.21
CA ILE A 3 -7.76 18.17 -18.99
C ILE A 3 -7.02 19.23 -18.15
N GLU A 4 -7.47 20.48 -18.24
CA GLU A 4 -7.07 21.54 -17.32
C GLU A 4 -7.57 21.21 -15.92
N GLY A 5 -6.64 21.11 -14.98
CA GLY A 5 -6.92 20.83 -13.57
C GLY A 5 -6.15 19.60 -13.10
N VAL A 6 -5.02 19.85 -12.43
CA VAL A 6 -4.05 18.87 -11.90
C VAL A 6 -3.05 18.38 -12.96
N LYS A 7 -1.94 19.12 -13.12
CA LYS A 7 -0.69 18.60 -13.71
C LYS A 7 -0.05 17.61 -12.72
N ILE A 8 -0.60 16.42 -12.59
CA ILE A 8 0.13 15.30 -11.99
C ILE A 8 0.91 14.65 -13.12
N SER A 9 2.23 14.66 -13.02
CA SER A 9 3.11 13.90 -13.91
C SER A 9 2.99 12.40 -13.60
N LEU A 10 3.15 11.54 -14.61
CA LEU A 10 3.22 10.09 -14.42
C LEU A 10 4.32 9.69 -13.42
N GLY A 11 5.38 10.49 -13.35
CA GLY A 11 6.44 10.37 -12.34
C GLY A 11 5.94 10.64 -10.91
N GLU A 12 5.08 11.62 -10.70
CA GLU A 12 4.46 11.88 -9.39
C GLU A 12 3.52 10.75 -8.98
N VAL A 13 2.70 10.21 -9.91
CA VAL A 13 1.85 9.04 -9.63
C VAL A 13 2.69 7.84 -9.18
N SER A 14 3.76 7.54 -9.93
CA SER A 14 4.67 6.43 -9.62
C SER A 14 5.36 6.61 -8.26
N LYS A 15 5.77 7.85 -7.95
CA LYS A 15 6.36 8.21 -6.66
C LYS A 15 5.36 8.00 -5.52
N THR A 16 4.12 8.46 -5.69
CA THR A 16 3.06 8.27 -4.71
C THR A 16 2.74 6.79 -4.49
N ALA A 17 2.61 6.00 -5.57
CA ALA A 17 2.39 4.56 -5.47
C ALA A 17 3.50 3.87 -4.64
N SER A 18 4.75 4.24 -4.88
CA SER A 18 5.92 3.76 -4.14
C SER A 18 5.90 4.18 -2.67
N GLN A 19 5.53 5.43 -2.37
CA GLN A 19 5.40 5.91 -1.00
C GLN A 19 4.31 5.17 -0.23
N ILE A 20 3.16 4.91 -0.86
CA ILE A 20 2.07 4.13 -0.26
C ILE A 20 2.55 2.72 0.10
N ARG A 21 3.29 2.04 -0.80
CA ARG A 21 3.86 0.71 -0.51
C ARG A 21 4.83 0.73 0.67
N ASN A 22 5.70 1.73 0.72
CA ASN A 22 6.66 1.87 1.82
C ASN A 22 5.94 2.05 3.16
N LEU A 23 4.93 2.92 3.20
CA LEU A 23 4.10 3.12 4.41
C LEU A 23 3.36 1.83 4.80
N ASN A 24 2.79 1.12 3.83
CA ASN A 24 2.08 -0.14 4.05
C ASN A 24 2.99 -1.22 4.66
N ASN A 25 4.19 -1.39 4.10
CA ASN A 25 5.17 -2.35 4.61
C ASN A 25 5.67 -1.95 6.02
N ASN A 26 5.95 -0.66 6.25
CA ASN A 26 6.38 -0.17 7.56
C ASN A 26 5.29 -0.37 8.63
N LEU A 27 4.03 -0.11 8.28
CA LEU A 27 2.90 -0.35 9.18
C LEU A 27 2.78 -1.84 9.51
N TYR A 28 2.84 -2.71 8.49
CA TYR A 28 2.77 -4.15 8.69
C TYR A 28 3.87 -4.66 9.62
N VAL A 29 5.11 -4.24 9.41
CA VAL A 29 6.25 -4.60 10.30
C VAL A 29 5.97 -4.16 11.74
N ARG A 30 5.57 -2.90 11.95
CA ARG A 30 5.24 -2.39 13.31
C ARG A 30 4.12 -3.18 13.98
N LEU A 31 3.09 -3.57 13.23
CA LEU A 31 2.00 -4.37 13.76
C LEU A 31 2.46 -5.79 14.16
N GLN A 32 3.38 -6.40 13.41
CA GLN A 32 3.98 -7.67 13.77
C GLN A 32 4.89 -7.55 15.01
N ASP A 33 5.66 -6.46 15.13
CA ASP A 33 6.47 -6.18 16.30
C ASP A 33 5.61 -6.03 17.56
N ILE A 34 4.51 -5.27 17.49
CA ILE A 34 3.55 -5.14 18.59
C ILE A 34 2.97 -6.51 18.97
N LYS A 35 2.60 -7.33 17.98
CA LYS A 35 2.10 -8.69 18.21
C LYS A 35 3.11 -9.55 18.96
N LYS A 36 4.38 -9.45 18.58
CA LYS A 36 5.47 -10.18 19.23
C LYS A 36 5.60 -9.77 20.70
N GLU A 37 5.69 -8.47 20.98
CA GLU A 37 5.83 -7.96 22.35
C GLU A 37 4.61 -8.30 23.22
N MET A 38 3.40 -8.19 22.68
CA MET A 38 2.17 -8.58 23.38
C MET A 38 2.13 -10.07 23.75
N ASN A 39 2.64 -10.93 22.87
CA ASN A 39 2.72 -12.36 23.16
C ASN A 39 3.86 -12.67 24.14
N ALA A 40 4.99 -11.98 24.06
CA ALA A 40 6.11 -12.14 25.00
C ALA A 40 5.72 -11.77 26.44
N LEU A 41 4.83 -10.79 26.62
CA LEU A 41 4.31 -10.37 27.92
C LEU A 41 3.63 -11.51 28.71
N SER A 42 3.19 -12.60 28.05
CA SER A 42 2.63 -13.76 28.73
C SER A 42 3.62 -14.45 29.68
N GLN A 43 4.92 -14.25 29.48
CA GLN A 43 5.99 -14.86 30.27
C GLN A 43 6.13 -14.17 31.64
N THR A 44 5.77 -12.90 31.74
CA THR A 44 5.98 -12.08 32.94
C THR A 44 4.67 -11.65 33.60
N TRP A 45 3.59 -11.49 32.83
CA TRP A 45 2.28 -11.11 33.34
C TRP A 45 1.18 -12.08 32.87
N ASN A 46 0.89 -13.08 33.71
CA ASN A 46 -0.15 -14.06 33.49
C ASN A 46 -1.32 -13.82 34.45
N SER A 47 -2.40 -13.23 33.92
CA SER A 47 -3.67 -13.02 34.61
C SER A 47 -4.81 -13.21 33.61
N ASP A 48 -6.03 -13.43 34.08
CA ASP A 48 -7.20 -13.58 33.20
C ASP A 48 -7.42 -12.35 32.31
N ALA A 49 -7.14 -11.17 32.85
CA ALA A 49 -7.17 -9.92 32.10
C ALA A 49 -6.10 -9.88 31.00
N SER A 50 -4.86 -10.28 31.29
CA SER A 50 -3.78 -10.28 30.28
C SER A 50 -4.04 -11.31 29.17
N ASN A 51 -4.62 -12.45 29.52
CA ASN A 51 -5.05 -13.48 28.57
C ASN A 51 -6.16 -12.94 27.64
N THR A 52 -7.14 -12.23 28.21
CA THR A 52 -8.25 -11.62 27.44
C THR A 52 -7.74 -10.56 26.45
N ILE A 53 -6.86 -9.65 26.90
CA ILE A 53 -6.29 -8.59 26.05
C ILE A 53 -5.49 -9.21 24.89
N ARG A 54 -4.67 -10.23 25.17
CA ARG A 54 -3.87 -10.93 24.15
C ARG A 54 -4.74 -11.65 23.13
N ALA A 55 -5.82 -12.31 23.58
CA ALA A 55 -6.76 -12.97 22.70
C ALA A 55 -7.44 -11.97 21.74
N ASN A 56 -7.94 -10.84 22.29
CA ASN A 56 -8.56 -9.78 21.49
C ASN A 56 -7.60 -9.21 20.45
N PHE A 57 -6.36 -8.91 20.84
CA PHE A 57 -5.36 -8.41 19.91
C PHE A 57 -5.01 -9.43 18.83
N ASN A 58 -4.80 -10.70 19.17
CA ASN A 58 -4.51 -11.74 18.19
C ASN A 58 -5.68 -11.92 17.19
N SER A 59 -6.93 -11.84 17.66
CA SER A 59 -8.10 -11.83 16.78
C SER A 59 -8.12 -10.63 15.83
N PHE A 60 -7.72 -9.45 16.30
CA PHE A 60 -7.59 -8.26 15.46
C PHE A 60 -6.44 -8.40 14.44
N SER A 61 -5.32 -9.02 14.85
CA SER A 61 -4.14 -9.20 14.01
C SER A 61 -4.40 -10.01 12.74
N ALA A 62 -5.43 -10.87 12.74
CA ALA A 62 -5.86 -11.61 11.55
C ALA A 62 -6.34 -10.68 10.41
N ARG A 63 -6.66 -9.41 10.71
CA ARG A 63 -7.07 -8.41 9.71
C ARG A 63 -5.90 -7.62 9.15
N PHE A 64 -4.68 -7.72 9.71
CA PHE A 64 -3.53 -6.96 9.24
C PHE A 64 -3.20 -7.25 7.78
N ASP A 65 -3.25 -8.51 7.38
CA ASP A 65 -3.00 -8.93 6.00
C ASP A 65 -4.06 -8.34 5.04
N ASN A 66 -5.34 -8.40 5.43
CA ASN A 66 -6.41 -7.82 4.64
C ASN A 66 -6.21 -6.31 4.40
N TYR A 67 -5.86 -5.55 5.44
CA TYR A 67 -5.59 -4.12 5.28
C TYR A 67 -4.35 -3.87 4.43
N ARG A 68 -3.30 -4.68 4.59
CA ARG A 68 -2.10 -4.60 3.76
C ARG A 68 -2.44 -4.82 2.29
N ASP A 69 -3.24 -5.84 1.98
CA ASP A 69 -3.61 -6.19 0.61
C ASP A 69 -4.47 -5.11 -0.06
N VAL A 70 -5.40 -4.50 0.67
CA VAL A 70 -6.22 -3.39 0.16
C VAL A 70 -5.33 -2.20 -0.23
N VAL A 71 -4.38 -1.83 0.61
CA VAL A 71 -3.46 -0.71 0.33
C VAL A 71 -2.52 -1.05 -0.84
N GLU A 72 -2.00 -2.28 -0.90
CA GLU A 72 -1.17 -2.75 -2.02
C GLU A 72 -1.95 -2.76 -3.34
N SER A 73 -3.22 -3.16 -3.32
CA SER A 73 -4.08 -3.15 -4.51
C SER A 73 -4.24 -1.73 -5.08
N TYR A 74 -4.33 -0.71 -4.23
CA TYR A 74 -4.40 0.67 -4.69
C TYR A 74 -3.07 1.13 -5.31
N SER A 75 -1.93 0.82 -4.70
CA SER A 75 -0.62 1.10 -5.31
C SER A 75 -0.46 0.41 -6.67
N LYS A 76 -0.92 -0.84 -6.83
CA LYS A 76 -0.91 -1.55 -8.12
C LYS A 76 -1.79 -0.88 -9.16
N PHE A 77 -2.97 -0.41 -8.77
CA PHE A 77 -3.85 0.34 -9.66
C PHE A 77 -3.16 1.61 -10.21
N LEU A 78 -2.41 2.33 -9.37
CA LEU A 78 -1.66 3.51 -9.79
C LEU A 78 -0.55 3.16 -10.80
N ASP A 79 0.19 2.07 -10.59
CA ASP A 79 1.23 1.62 -11.53
C ASP A 79 0.65 1.21 -12.89
N VAL A 80 -0.47 0.47 -12.88
CA VAL A 80 -1.18 0.09 -14.11
C VAL A 80 -1.67 1.32 -14.86
N THR A 81 -2.17 2.31 -14.12
CA THR A 81 -2.59 3.59 -14.72
C THR A 81 -1.40 4.26 -15.41
N VAL A 82 -0.26 4.40 -14.73
CA VAL A 82 0.95 5.00 -15.34
C VAL A 82 1.36 4.26 -16.61
N THR A 83 1.45 2.93 -16.54
CA THR A 83 1.84 2.07 -17.67
C THR A 83 0.93 2.28 -18.90
N ASN A 84 -0.37 2.37 -18.67
CA ASN A 84 -1.35 2.56 -19.75
C ASN A 84 -1.24 3.94 -20.40
N TYR A 85 -0.99 4.98 -19.60
CA TYR A 85 -0.80 6.34 -20.12
C TYR A 85 0.51 6.45 -20.92
N ASP A 86 1.62 5.88 -20.42
CA ASP A 86 2.89 5.85 -21.14
C ASP A 86 2.76 5.15 -22.50
N ALA A 87 2.07 4.01 -22.54
CA ALA A 87 1.82 3.26 -23.78
C ALA A 87 0.96 4.07 -24.78
N THR A 88 -0.05 4.78 -24.27
CA THR A 88 -0.93 5.62 -25.09
C THR A 88 -0.16 6.81 -25.69
N GLU A 89 0.65 7.49 -24.89
CA GLU A 89 1.46 8.62 -25.32
C GLU A 89 2.50 8.20 -26.37
N ALA A 90 3.13 7.03 -26.19
CA ALA A 90 4.04 6.46 -27.17
C ALA A 90 3.34 6.16 -28.51
N ALA A 91 2.13 5.61 -28.48
CA ALA A 91 1.34 5.35 -29.68
C ALA A 91 0.96 6.65 -30.41
N ILE A 92 0.55 7.69 -29.67
CA ILE A 92 0.24 9.01 -30.22
C ILE A 92 1.48 9.61 -30.91
N ASN A 93 2.64 9.58 -30.25
CA ASN A 93 3.89 10.10 -30.82
C ASN A 93 4.33 9.33 -32.08
N ASN A 94 4.20 8.00 -32.08
CA ASN A 94 4.49 7.18 -33.24
C ASN A 94 3.57 7.53 -34.42
N ASN A 95 2.27 7.70 -34.18
CA ASN A 95 1.32 8.08 -35.22
C ASN A 95 1.57 9.52 -35.72
N ALA A 96 1.85 10.46 -34.83
CA ALA A 96 2.20 11.84 -35.18
C ALA A 96 3.46 11.91 -36.06
N SER A 97 4.47 11.08 -35.78
CA SER A 97 5.70 11.01 -36.57
C SER A 97 5.51 10.52 -38.01
N GLN A 98 4.38 9.84 -38.28
CA GLN A 98 3.99 9.35 -39.62
C GLN A 98 3.28 10.42 -40.44
N PHE A 99 2.73 11.47 -39.82
CA PHE A 99 2.25 12.66 -40.54
C PHE A 99 3.46 13.52 -40.94
N LYS A 100 4.06 13.20 -42.08
CA LYS A 100 5.06 14.02 -42.78
C LYS A 100 4.60 14.36 -44.19
#